data_AF-A0ABD5U1A9-F1
#
_entry.id   AF-A0ABD5U1A9-F1
#
_cell.length_a   1.000
_cell.length_b   1.000
_cell.length_c   1.000
_cell.angle_alpha   90.00
_cell.angle_beta   90.00
_cell.angle_gamma   90.00
#
_symmetry.space_group_name_H-M   'P 1'
#
loop_
_entity.id
_entity.type
_entity.pdbx_description
1 polymer ?
#
loop_
_entity_poly.entity_id
_entity_poly.type
_entity_poly.pdbx_seq_one_letter_code
_entity_poly.pdbx_strand_id
1 'polypeptide(L)'
;MQRESNPIRNAFAGRTVALLFAFVLGFWLLLESNLLLEALYAPLYPFWLPSYLAVAFASGLRNVFLPRLGSGLLFDATVVAFLYLEAVLLAGAVRLLRRTYRTYRRGRANGSAR
;
A
#
# COMPACT_ATOMS: atom_id res chain seq x y z
N MET A 1 -25.17 -18.09 -12.75
CA MET A 1 -24.04 -18.64 -11.95
C MET A 1 -23.31 -17.49 -11.27
N GLN A 2 -23.64 -17.22 -9.99
CA GLN A 2 -22.84 -16.32 -9.16
C GLN A 2 -21.53 -17.05 -8.84
N ARG A 3 -20.42 -16.66 -9.50
CA ARG A 3 -19.09 -17.07 -9.04
C ARG A 3 -18.95 -16.53 -7.62
N GLU A 4 -18.97 -17.40 -6.62
CA GLU A 4 -18.56 -17.08 -5.26
C GLU A 4 -17.17 -16.47 -5.34
N SER A 5 -17.13 -15.14 -5.26
CA SER A 5 -15.90 -14.40 -5.38
C SER A 5 -15.17 -14.57 -4.05
N ASN A 6 -14.18 -15.46 -4.03
CA ASN A 6 -13.40 -15.76 -2.84
C ASN A 6 -12.93 -14.44 -2.19
N PRO A 7 -13.34 -14.15 -0.95
CA PRO A 7 -13.12 -12.85 -0.31
C PRO A 7 -11.62 -12.53 -0.19
N ILE A 8 -10.78 -13.56 -0.05
CA ILE A 8 -9.32 -13.44 -0.04
C ILE A 8 -8.84 -12.98 -1.41
N ARG A 9 -9.27 -13.65 -2.50
CA ARG A 9 -8.88 -13.25 -3.86
C ARG A 9 -9.32 -11.81 -4.19
N ASN A 10 -10.48 -11.37 -3.71
CA ASN A 10 -10.93 -9.99 -3.88
C ASN A 10 -10.16 -8.98 -3.01
N ALA A 11 -9.58 -9.41 -1.88
CA ALA A 11 -8.72 -8.58 -1.04
C ALA A 11 -7.36 -8.36 -1.67
N PHE A 12 -6.79 -9.38 -2.32
CA PHE A 12 -5.45 -9.32 -2.93
C PHE A 12 -5.45 -8.89 -4.40
N ALA A 13 -6.43 -9.32 -5.21
CA ALA A 13 -6.46 -9.06 -6.66
C ALA A 13 -7.48 -7.95 -7.07
N GLY A 14 -7.76 -7.00 -6.18
CA GLY A 14 -8.70 -5.92 -6.47
C GLY A 14 -8.09 -4.79 -7.29
N ARG A 15 -8.85 -4.18 -8.21
CA ARG A 15 -8.44 -2.98 -8.98
C ARG A 15 -7.88 -1.86 -8.09
N THR A 16 -8.45 -1.69 -6.89
CA THR A 16 -7.96 -0.70 -5.91
C THR A 16 -6.55 -1.02 -5.40
N VAL A 17 -6.25 -2.30 -5.14
CA VAL A 17 -4.90 -2.72 -4.72
C VAL A 17 -3.92 -2.49 -5.86
N ALA A 18 -4.28 -2.90 -7.08
CA ALA A 18 -3.43 -2.70 -8.26
C ALA A 18 -3.13 -1.22 -8.52
N LEU A 19 -4.12 -0.33 -8.37
CA LEU A 19 -3.93 1.11 -8.52
C LEU A 19 -3.04 1.70 -7.42
N LEU A 20 -3.28 1.34 -6.15
CA LEU A 20 -2.46 1.82 -5.04
C LEU A 20 -1.03 1.31 -5.16
N PHE A 21 -0.85 0.03 -5.49
CA PHE A 21 0.44 -0.57 -5.71
C PHE A 21 1.18 0.08 -6.88
N ALA A 22 0.52 0.27 -8.03
CA ALA A 22 1.13 0.95 -9.18
C ALA A 22 1.53 2.40 -8.85
N PHE A 23 0.71 3.12 -8.08
CA PHE A 23 1.02 4.48 -7.64
C PHE A 23 2.26 4.51 -6.73
N VAL A 24 2.30 3.67 -5.70
CA VAL A 24 3.42 3.63 -4.75
C VAL A 24 4.70 3.12 -5.42
N LEU A 25 4.59 2.09 -6.26
CA LEU A 25 5.72 1.56 -7.03
C LEU A 25 6.28 2.60 -8.01
N GLY A 26 5.41 3.32 -8.73
CA GLY A 26 5.83 4.40 -9.63
C GLY A 26 6.53 5.53 -8.88
N PHE A 27 6.04 5.88 -7.69
CA PHE A 27 6.69 6.88 -6.84
C PHE A 27 8.05 6.42 -6.32
N TRP A 28 8.18 5.14 -5.95
CA TRP A 28 9.47 4.55 -5.57
C TRP A 28 10.50 4.59 -6.71
N LEU A 29 10.11 4.21 -7.93
CA LEU A 29 10.99 4.29 -9.10
C LEU A 29 11.43 5.73 -9.42
N LEU A 30 10.56 6.72 -9.22
CA LEU A 30 10.89 8.14 -9.38
C LEU A 30 11.92 8.62 -8.35
N LEU A 31 11.85 8.11 -7.11
CA LEU A 31 12.84 8.41 -6.07
C LEU A 31 14.19 7.76 -6.38
N GLU A 32 14.18 6.50 -6.78
CA GLU A 32 15.40 5.75 -7.08
C GLU A 32 16.17 6.35 -8.27
N SER A 33 15.46 6.92 -9.24
CA SER A 33 16.04 7.59 -10.41
C SER A 33 16.53 9.03 -10.15
N ASN A 34 16.43 9.54 -8.90
CA ASN A 34 16.77 10.93 -8.55
C ASN A 34 16.09 12.00 -9.44
N LEU A 35 14.93 11.67 -10.03
CA LEU A 35 14.20 12.58 -10.94
C LEU A 35 13.43 13.68 -10.19
N LEU A 36 13.24 13.53 -8.88
CA LEU A 36 12.55 14.51 -8.05
C LEU A 36 13.53 15.60 -7.58
N LEU A 37 13.18 16.86 -7.83
CA LEU A 37 13.92 18.00 -7.28
C LEU A 37 13.91 17.93 -5.75
N GLU A 38 15.04 18.26 -5.11
CA GLU A 38 15.18 18.21 -3.66
C GLU A 38 14.11 19.01 -2.89
N ALA A 39 13.64 20.11 -3.46
CA ALA A 39 12.59 20.95 -2.90
C ALA A 39 11.19 20.28 -2.86
N LEU A 40 11.00 19.18 -3.61
CA LEU A 40 9.77 18.39 -3.62
C LEU A 40 9.85 17.20 -2.64
N TYR A 41 11.04 16.89 -2.11
CA TYR A 41 11.14 16.29 -0.79
C TYR A 41 10.57 17.28 0.26
N ALA A 42 10.25 17.02 1.52
CA ALA A 42 9.35 17.81 2.36
C ALA A 42 7.83 17.70 2.01
N PRO A 43 7.21 18.36 1.01
CA PRO A 43 5.75 18.33 0.89
C PRO A 43 5.23 16.96 0.41
N LEU A 44 6.05 16.18 -0.30
CA LEU A 44 5.68 14.84 -0.74
C LEU A 44 5.97 13.74 0.28
N TYR A 45 6.36 14.11 1.52
CA TYR A 45 6.71 13.15 2.57
C TYR A 45 5.71 12.01 2.78
N PRO A 46 4.40 12.26 2.84
CA PRO A 46 3.42 11.20 3.05
C PRO A 46 3.39 10.18 1.90
N PHE A 47 3.82 10.56 0.69
CA PHE A 47 3.74 9.74 -0.51
C PHE A 47 4.93 8.78 -0.64
N TRP A 48 6.11 9.13 -0.12
CA TRP A 48 7.24 8.20 -0.09
C TRP A 48 7.35 7.41 1.20
N LEU A 49 6.61 7.77 2.26
CA LEU A 49 6.65 7.06 3.54
C LEU A 49 6.48 5.52 3.36
N PRO A 50 5.56 5.02 2.53
CA PRO A 50 5.44 3.58 2.25
C PRO A 50 6.73 2.99 1.67
N SER A 51 7.31 3.67 0.66
CA SER A 51 8.57 3.27 0.04
C SER A 51 9.74 3.28 1.02
N TYR A 52 9.82 4.29 1.89
CA TYR A 52 10.82 4.37 2.95
C TYR A 52 10.70 3.23 3.95
N LEU A 53 9.47 2.91 4.40
CA LEU A 53 9.21 1.80 5.31
C LEU A 53 9.57 0.45 4.68
N ALA A 54 9.23 0.25 3.39
CA ALA A 54 9.58 -0.96 2.66
C ALA A 54 11.09 -1.17 2.54
N VAL A 55 11.84 -0.12 2.21
CA VAL A 55 13.31 -0.15 2.12
C VAL A 55 13.94 -0.35 3.50
N ALA A 56 13.44 0.33 4.54
CA ALA A 56 13.90 0.15 5.91
C ALA A 56 13.66 -1.28 6.41
N PHE A 57 12.49 -1.86 6.11
CA PHE A 57 12.15 -3.23 6.44
C PHE A 57 13.06 -4.23 5.72
N ALA A 58 13.25 -4.08 4.39
CA ALA A 58 14.15 -4.93 3.61
C ALA A 58 15.59 -4.82 4.11
N SER A 59 16.03 -3.61 4.48
CA SER A 59 17.36 -3.35 5.06
C SER A 59 17.51 -4.01 6.43
N GLY A 60 16.49 -3.94 7.29
CA GLY A 60 16.46 -4.65 8.57
C GLY A 60 16.51 -6.16 8.38
N LEU A 61 15.74 -6.70 7.43
CA LEU A 61 15.72 -8.13 7.13
C LEU A 61 17.07 -8.64 6.64
N ARG A 62 17.71 -7.87 5.75
CA ARG A 62 19.06 -8.14 5.27
C ARG A 62 20.07 -8.12 6.41
N ASN A 63 20.03 -7.12 7.27
CA ASN A 63 21.04 -6.95 8.32
C ASN A 63 20.87 -7.90 9.51
N VAL A 64 19.64 -8.32 9.83
CA VAL A 64 19.34 -9.12 11.03
C VAL A 64 19.21 -10.61 10.73
N PHE A 65 18.49 -10.98 9.68
CA PHE A 65 18.06 -12.38 9.47
C PHE A 65 18.76 -13.04 8.30
N LEU A 66 19.02 -12.27 7.23
CA LEU A 66 19.47 -12.81 5.96
C LEU A 66 20.54 -11.91 5.35
N PRO A 67 21.79 -11.90 5.87
CA PRO A 67 22.90 -11.17 5.25
C PRO A 67 23.22 -11.69 3.83
N ARG A 68 22.75 -12.90 3.51
CA ARG A 68 22.76 -13.50 2.16
C ARG A 68 21.67 -12.97 1.22
N LEU A 69 20.77 -12.08 1.67
CA LEU A 69 20.10 -11.11 0.79
C LEU A 69 21.17 -10.14 0.27
N GLY A 70 22.11 -10.69 -0.49
CA GLY A 70 23.14 -9.98 -1.22
C GLY A 70 22.51 -9.20 -2.37
N SER A 71 23.25 -8.18 -2.79
CA SER A 71 22.88 -7.05 -3.64
C SER A 71 21.95 -7.32 -4.84
N GLY A 72 20.96 -6.44 -4.99
CA GLY A 72 20.15 -6.25 -6.20
C GLY A 72 18.78 -6.92 -6.12
N LEU A 73 18.55 -7.89 -7.00
CA LEU A 73 17.23 -8.45 -7.28
C LEU A 73 16.46 -9.01 -6.07
N LEU A 74 17.13 -9.69 -5.13
CA LEU A 74 16.45 -10.26 -3.97
C LEU A 74 16.03 -9.19 -2.95
N PHE A 75 16.82 -8.13 -2.85
CA PHE A 75 16.48 -6.97 -2.03
C PHE A 75 15.27 -6.24 -2.64
N ASP A 76 15.31 -5.96 -3.94
CA ASP A 76 14.23 -5.28 -4.65
C ASP A 76 12.94 -6.10 -4.63
N ALA A 77 13.03 -7.42 -4.82
CA ALA A 77 11.88 -8.31 -4.71
C ALA A 77 11.23 -8.25 -3.31
N THR A 78 12.05 -8.13 -2.25
CA THR A 78 11.55 -8.00 -0.88
C THR A 78 10.87 -6.66 -0.66
N VAL A 79 11.46 -5.57 -1.16
CA VAL A 79 10.85 -4.21 -1.14
C VAL A 79 9.52 -4.21 -1.86
N VAL A 80 9.48 -4.75 -3.09
CA VAL A 80 8.27 -4.84 -3.92
C VAL A 80 7.19 -5.68 -3.25
N ALA A 81 7.55 -6.81 -2.64
CA ALA A 81 6.60 -7.64 -1.90
C ALA A 81 6.00 -6.89 -0.70
N PHE A 82 6.82 -6.11 0.02
CA PHE A 82 6.36 -5.31 1.15
C PHE A 82 5.46 -4.16 0.70
N LEU A 83 5.83 -3.44 -0.37
CA LEU A 83 4.99 -2.41 -0.99
C LEU A 83 3.62 -2.96 -1.42
N TYR A 84 3.59 -4.18 -1.94
CA TYR A 84 2.33 -4.85 -2.29
C TYR A 84 1.49 -5.14 -1.04
N LEU A 85 2.09 -5.62 0.05
CA LEU A 85 1.39 -5.82 1.32
C LEU A 85 0.82 -4.51 1.87
N GLU A 86 1.58 -3.42 1.83
CA GLU A 86 1.10 -2.10 2.22
C GLU A 86 -0.10 -1.65 1.37
N ALA A 87 -0.05 -1.85 0.05
CA ALA A 87 -1.17 -1.53 -0.85
C ALA A 87 -2.44 -2.35 -0.51
N VAL A 88 -2.28 -3.63 -0.16
CA VAL A 88 -3.39 -4.48 0.30
C VAL A 88 -3.97 -3.96 1.61
N LEU A 89 -3.12 -3.60 2.58
CA LEU A 89 -3.55 -3.06 3.87
C LEU A 89 -4.28 -1.72 3.70
N LEU A 90 -3.75 -0.80 2.89
CA LEU A 90 -4.38 0.48 2.58
C LEU A 90 -5.73 0.29 1.88
N ALA A 91 -5.82 -0.62 0.90
CA ALA A 91 -7.09 -0.93 0.26
C ALA A 91 -8.11 -1.53 1.25
N GLY A 92 -7.65 -2.36 2.18
CA GLY A 92 -8.44 -2.89 3.29
C GLY A 92 -8.97 -1.78 4.20
N ALA A 93 -8.11 -0.87 4.63
CA ALA A 93 -8.47 0.29 5.45
C ALA A 93 -9.51 1.18 4.75
N VAL A 94 -9.34 1.46 3.45
CA VAL A 94 -10.31 2.23 2.65
C VAL A 94 -11.67 1.51 2.58
N ARG A 95 -11.68 0.19 2.39
CA ARG A 95 -12.93 -0.60 2.41
C ARG A 95 -13.61 -0.55 3.76
N LEU A 96 -12.86 -0.64 4.85
CA LEU A 96 -13.37 -0.55 6.21
C LEU A 96 -13.97 0.83 6.47
N LEU A 97 -13.23 1.91 6.16
CA LEU A 97 -13.70 3.29 6.26
C LEU A 97 -14.98 3.53 5.47
N ARG A 98 -15.06 3.06 4.22
CA ARG A 98 -16.28 3.16 3.40
C ARG A 98 -17.46 2.41 4.04
N ARG A 99 -17.21 1.26 4.65
CA ARG A 99 -18.24 0.47 5.34
C ARG A 99 -18.74 1.20 6.59
N THR A 100 -17.83 1.73 7.40
CA THR A 100 -18.15 2.51 8.60
C THR A 100 -18.92 3.77 8.23
N TYR A 101 -18.45 4.54 7.24
CA TYR A 101 -19.11 5.76 6.76
C TYR A 101 -20.54 5.52 6.26
N ARG A 102 -20.75 4.45 5.48
CA ARG A 102 -22.10 4.07 5.03
C ARG A 102 -23.03 3.70 6.19
N THR A 103 -22.49 3.04 7.21
CA THR A 103 -23.25 2.65 8.40
C THR A 103 -23.68 3.88 9.21
N TYR A 104 -22.74 4.81 9.45
CA TYR A 104 -23.04 6.10 10.09
C TYR A 104 -24.06 6.94 9.32
N ARG A 105 -23.92 7.03 7.99
CA ARG A 105 -24.85 7.80 7.14
C ARG A 105 -26.27 7.22 7.17
N ARG A 106 -26.41 5.89 7.16
CA ARG A 106 -27.72 5.22 7.24
C ARG A 106 -28.36 5.36 8.62
N GLY A 107 -27.57 5.32 9.70
CA GLY A 107 -28.05 5.58 11.06
C GLY A 107 -28.61 7.00 11.22
N ARG A 108 -27.95 8.01 10.63
CA ARG A 108 -28.42 9.40 10.66
C ARG A 108 -29.71 9.62 9.86
N ALA A 109 -29.84 8.98 8.70
CA ALA A 109 -31.06 9.07 7.89
C ALA A 109 -32.29 8.44 8.57
N ASN A 110 -32.10 7.37 9.37
CA ASN A 110 -33.18 6.77 10.15
C ASN A 110 -33.49 7.54 11.44
N GLY A 111 -32.52 8.30 11.97
CA GLY A 111 -32.72 9.15 13.15
C GLY A 111 -33.46 10.46 12.88
N SER A 112 -33.47 10.95 11.63
CA SER A 112 -34.21 12.16 11.22
C SER A 112 -35.65 11.90 10.77
N ALA A 113 -36.10 10.64 10.80
CA ALA A 113 -37.46 10.24 10.45
C ALA A 113 -38.34 9.97 11.69
N ARG A 114 -37.86 10.35 12.88
CA ARG A 114 -38.61 10.38 14.14
C ARG A 114 -38.67 11.82 14.63
#